data_AF-A0A3D0X5A7-F1
#
_entry.id   AF-A0A3D0X5A7-F1
#
_cell.length_a   1.000
_cell.length_b   1.000
_cell.length_c   1.000
_cell.angle_alpha   90.00
_cell.angle_beta   90.00
_cell.angle_gamma   90.00
#
_symmetry.space_group_name_H-M   'P 1'
#
loop_
_entity.id
_entity.type
_entity.pdbx_description
1 polymer ?
#
loop_
_entity_poly.entity_id
_entity_poly.type
_entity_poly.pdbx_seq_one_letter_code
_entity_poly.pdbx_strand_id
1 'polypeptide(L)'
;SLEGKLFVAFVTLIYLSYIQKRMEEKGLFSTYTMHELLDELDVIECLTEPGKAPIQGEVLKKREQVYRDMHLAPLLAAGQGADA
;
A
#
# COMPACT_ATOMS: atom_id res chain seq x y z
N SER A 1 -13.99 -17.53 -19.79
CA SER A 1 -14.29 -18.83 -19.16
C SER A 1 -14.63 -18.61 -17.69
N LEU A 2 -15.51 -19.44 -17.12
CA LEU A 2 -15.88 -19.42 -15.69
C LEU A 2 -14.66 -19.73 -14.78
N GLU A 3 -13.77 -20.59 -15.27
CA GLU A 3 -12.60 -21.07 -14.54
C GLU A 3 -11.57 -19.97 -14.26
N GLY A 4 -11.32 -19.10 -15.24
CA GLY A 4 -10.48 -17.92 -15.06
C GLY A 4 -11.04 -16.94 -14.01
N LYS A 5 -12.37 -16.85 -13.87
CA LYS A 5 -13.01 -15.99 -12.85
C LYS A 5 -12.84 -16.58 -11.45
N LEU A 6 -12.96 -17.90 -11.31
CA LEU A 6 -12.76 -18.57 -10.02
C LEU A 6 -11.31 -18.45 -9.55
N PHE A 7 -10.35 -18.58 -10.47
CA PHE A 7 -8.93 -18.37 -10.17
C PHE A 7 -8.66 -16.95 -9.66
N VAL A 8 -9.17 -15.93 -10.36
CA VAL A 8 -9.02 -14.53 -9.93
C VAL A 8 -9.68 -14.33 -8.55
N ALA A 9 -10.89 -14.85 -8.33
CA ALA A 9 -11.56 -14.74 -7.04
C ALA A 9 -10.76 -15.37 -5.89
N PHE A 10 -10.14 -16.52 -6.13
CA PHE A 10 -9.28 -17.17 -5.13
C PHE A 10 -8.07 -16.31 -4.78
N VAL A 11 -7.38 -15.76 -5.78
CA VAL A 11 -6.26 -14.84 -5.58
C VAL A 11 -6.70 -13.57 -4.84
N THR A 12 -7.87 -13.01 -5.19
CA THR A 12 -8.46 -11.86 -4.47
C THR A 12 -8.69 -12.16 -2.99
N LEU A 13 -9.14 -13.37 -2.64
CA LEU A 13 -9.34 -13.74 -1.24
C LEU A 13 -8.04 -13.81 -0.43
N ILE A 14 -6.92 -14.19 -1.07
CA ILE A 14 -5.60 -14.16 -0.42
C ILE A 14 -5.23 -12.72 -0.04
N TYR A 15 -5.37 -11.79 -0.98
CA TYR A 15 -5.09 -10.37 -0.73
C TYR A 15 -6.04 -9.78 0.31
N LEU A 16 -7.35 -10.06 0.19
CA LEU A 16 -8.35 -9.55 1.13
C LEU A 16 -8.09 -10.07 2.54
N SER A 17 -7.76 -11.36 2.68
CA SER A 17 -7.40 -11.96 3.98
C SER A 17 -6.16 -11.32 4.58
N TYR A 18 -5.13 -11.05 3.77
CA TYR A 18 -3.94 -10.34 4.23
C TYR A 18 -4.27 -8.95 4.77
N ILE A 19 -5.05 -8.18 4.01
CA ILE A 19 -5.42 -6.81 4.41
C ILE A 19 -6.24 -6.82 5.69
N GLN A 20 -7.26 -7.68 5.79
CA GLN A 20 -8.08 -7.82 6.99
C GLN A 20 -7.23 -8.17 8.22
N LYS A 21 -6.32 -9.15 8.08
CA LYS A 21 -5.42 -9.55 9.16
C LYS A 21 -4.55 -8.39 9.62
N ARG A 22 -3.97 -7.61 8.71
CA ARG A 22 -3.14 -6.45 9.05
C ARG A 22 -3.93 -5.35 9.75
N MET A 23 -5.14 -5.07 9.26
CA MET A 23 -6.01 -4.09 9.89
C MET A 23 -6.39 -4.48 11.31
N GLU A 24 -6.62 -5.77 11.57
CA GLU A 24 -6.89 -6.28 12.91
C GLU A 24 -5.66 -6.19 13.82
N GLU A 25 -4.51 -6.72 13.38
CA GLU A 25 -3.25 -6.72 14.13
C GLU A 25 -2.78 -5.31 14.53
N LYS A 26 -3.07 -4.31 13.69
CA LYS A 26 -2.67 -2.91 13.90
C LYS A 26 -3.79 -2.04 14.45
N GLY A 27 -4.97 -2.60 14.70
CA GLY A 27 -6.13 -1.86 15.21
C GLY A 27 -6.66 -0.80 14.23
N LEU A 28 -6.37 -0.91 12.93
CA LEU A 28 -6.76 0.07 11.92
C LEU A 28 -8.27 0.15 11.71
N PHE A 29 -9.03 -0.91 12.02
CA PHE A 29 -10.49 -0.88 11.96
C PHE A 29 -11.13 0.15 12.90
N SER A 30 -10.41 0.62 13.92
CA SER A 30 -10.87 1.71 14.79
C SER A 30 -10.86 3.08 14.10
N THR A 31 -10.11 3.21 13.00
CA THR A 31 -9.80 4.50 12.35
C THR A 31 -10.17 4.50 10.86
N TYR A 32 -10.19 3.34 10.20
CA TYR A 32 -10.47 3.18 8.78
C TYR A 32 -11.44 2.03 8.53
N THR A 33 -12.35 2.23 7.59
CA THR A 33 -12.99 1.13 6.88
C THR A 33 -12.01 0.48 5.89
N MET A 34 -12.31 -0.74 5.43
CA MET A 34 -11.53 -1.41 4.38
C MET A 34 -11.39 -0.54 3.13
N HIS A 35 -12.47 0.16 2.74
CA HIS A 35 -12.47 1.00 1.55
C HIS A 35 -11.56 2.23 1.73
N GLU A 36 -11.70 2.94 2.85
CA GLU A 36 -10.86 4.13 3.14
C GLU A 36 -9.38 3.78 3.25
N LEU A 37 -9.04 2.59 3.79
CA LEU A 37 -7.66 2.11 3.79
C LEU A 37 -7.13 1.93 2.37
N LEU A 38 -7.92 1.31 1.49
CA LEU A 38 -7.55 1.10 0.10
C LEU A 38 -7.39 2.43 -0.64
N ASP A 39 -8.25 3.41 -0.36
CA ASP A 39 -8.13 4.74 -0.92
C ASP A 39 -6.81 5.39 -0.51
N GLU A 40 -6.42 5.33 0.77
CA GLU A 40 -5.14 5.88 1.24
C GLU A 40 -3.91 5.16 0.64
N LEU A 41 -4.06 3.89 0.24
CA LEU A 41 -3.03 3.12 -0.48
C LEU A 41 -2.99 3.43 -1.99
N ASP A 42 -4.02 4.02 -2.57
CA ASP A 42 -4.07 4.36 -4.01
C ASP A 42 -3.48 5.76 -4.30
N VAL A 43 -3.36 6.64 -3.30
CA VAL A 43 -2.95 8.05 -3.49
C VAL A 43 -1.43 8.30 -3.45
N ILE A 44 -0.57 7.40 -3.93
CA ILE A 44 0.84 7.76 -4.14
C ILE A 44 1.07 8.27 -5.55
N GLU A 45 1.25 9.58 -5.65
CA GLU A 45 1.75 10.24 -6.85
C GLU A 45 3.29 10.14 -6.89
N CYS A 46 3.80 9.47 -7.91
CA CYS A 46 5.23 9.47 -8.25
C CYS A 46 5.41 10.23 -9.57
N LEU A 47 5.98 11.43 -9.50
CA LEU A 47 6.25 12.24 -10.67
C LEU A 47 7.52 11.72 -11.34
N THR A 48 7.36 11.18 -12.55
CA THR A 48 8.49 10.66 -13.33
C THR A 48 8.71 11.56 -14.53
N GLU A 49 9.87 12.20 -14.61
CA GLU A 49 10.29 12.99 -15.78
C GLU A 49 11.39 12.25 -16.55
N PRO A 50 11.32 12.14 -17.89
CA PRO A 50 12.37 11.50 -18.69
C PRO A 50 13.74 12.12 -18.43
N GLY A 51 14.71 11.28 -18.04
CA GLY A 51 16.08 11.72 -17.75
C GLY A 51 16.30 12.29 -16.34
N LYS A 52 15.30 12.27 -15.46
CA LYS A 52 15.44 12.62 -14.04
C LYS A 52 15.07 11.45 -13.15
N ALA A 53 15.60 11.45 -11.93
CA ALA A 53 15.17 10.50 -10.91
C ALA A 53 13.68 10.74 -10.58
N PRO A 54 12.90 9.69 -10.28
CA PRO A 54 11.51 9.85 -9.86
C PRO A 54 11.42 10.75 -8.63
N ILE A 55 10.48 11.69 -8.65
CA ILE A 55 10.23 12.61 -7.54
C ILE A 55 8.95 12.15 -6.85
N GLN A 56 9.07 11.82 -5.56
CA GLN A 56 7.90 11.52 -4.74
C GLN A 56 7.08 12.80 -4.55
N GLY A 57 5.77 12.74 -4.82
CA GLY A 57 4.84 13.80 -4.42
C GLY A 57 4.75 13.94 -2.90
N GLU A 58 3.96 14.90 -2.39
CA GLU A 58 3.78 15.07 -0.95
C GLU A 58 3.10 13.84 -0.33
N VAL A 59 3.90 12.98 0.32
CA VAL A 59 3.37 11.90 1.16
C VAL A 59 3.15 12.45 2.56
N LEU A 60 1.88 12.66 2.90
CA LEU A 60 1.46 12.97 4.27
C LEU A 60 1.97 11.87 5.22
N LYS A 61 2.57 12.23 6.36
CA LYS A 61 3.09 11.28 7.39
C LYS A 61 2.08 10.20 7.79
N LYS A 62 0.79 10.54 7.76
CA LYS A 62 -0.33 9.63 8.01
C LYS A 62 -0.39 8.48 7.00
N ARG A 63 -0.11 8.74 5.72
CA ARG A 63 -0.10 7.74 4.64
C ARG A 63 1.10 6.82 4.74
N GLU A 64 2.27 7.38 4.98
CA GLU A 64 3.49 6.58 5.16
C GLU A 64 3.34 5.58 6.33
N GLN A 65 2.66 6.00 7.40
CA GLN A 65 2.35 5.11 8.51
C GLN A 65 1.41 3.97 8.11
N VAL A 66 0.40 4.23 7.28
CA VAL A 66 -0.48 3.18 6.74
C VAL A 66 0.34 2.14 5.94
N TYR A 67 1.29 2.56 5.10
CA TYR A 67 2.20 1.63 4.41
C TYR A 67 3.00 0.78 5.38
N ARG A 68 3.60 1.41 6.40
CA ARG A 68 4.35 0.69 7.45
C ARG A 68 3.48 -0.30 8.21
N ASP A 69 2.27 0.07 8.60
CA ASP A 69 1.35 -0.79 9.32
C ASP A 69 0.88 -1.98 8.46
N MET A 70 0.78 -1.76 7.14
CA MET A 70 0.52 -2.79 6.14
C MET A 70 1.77 -3.62 5.77
N HIS A 71 2.92 -3.34 6.38
CA HIS A 71 4.24 -3.93 6.08
C HIS A 71 4.65 -3.78 4.61
N LEU A 72 4.25 -2.67 3.99
CA LEU A 72 4.61 -2.29 2.63
C LEU A 72 5.74 -1.26 2.70
N ALA A 73 6.70 -1.36 1.78
CA ALA A 73 7.71 -0.34 1.63
C ALA A 73 7.04 0.92 1.03
N PRO A 74 7.11 2.09 1.69
CA PRO A 74 6.65 3.32 1.09
C PRO A 74 7.49 3.62 -0.16
N LEU A 75 6.83 4.06 -1.23
CA LEU A 75 7.49 4.43 -2.48
C LEU A 75 8.45 5.59 -2.18
N LEU A 76 9.76 5.33 -2.29
CA LEU A 76 10.85 6.26 -2.01
C LEU A 76 10.97 6.66 -0.53
N ALA A 77 11.18 5.67 0.36
CA ALA A 77 11.86 5.95 1.62
C ALA A 77 13.18 6.68 1.31
N ALA A 78 13.34 7.90 1.80
CA ALA A 78 14.61 8.61 1.74
C ALA A 78 15.71 7.67 2.28
N GLY A 79 16.63 7.29 1.38
CA GLY A 79 17.85 6.53 1.62
C GLY A 79 17.89 5.65 2.88
N GLN A 80 17.53 4.37 2.75
CA GLN A 80 18.26 3.32 3.46
C GLN A 80 19.17 2.63 2.45
N GLY A 81 20.32 3.26 2.23
CA GLY A 81 21.32 2.87 1.24
C GLY A 81 22.43 3.90 1.11
N ALA A 82 22.85 4.48 2.22
CA ALA A 82 24.09 5.24 2.36
C ALA A 82 24.56 5.12 3.81
N ASP A 83 24.77 3.88 4.26
CA ASP A 83 25.80 3.52 5.26
C ASP A 83 25.75 1.99 5.50
N ALA A 84 26.94 1.38 5.39
CA ALA A 84 27.31 -0.04 5.52
C ALA A 84 27.14 -0.93 4.27
#